data_AF-A0A0C9U3N2-F1
#
_entry.id   AF-A0A0C9U3N2-F1
#
_cell.length_a   1.000
_cell.length_b   1.000
_cell.length_c   1.000
_cell.angle_alpha   90.00
_cell.angle_beta   90.00
_cell.angle_gamma   90.00
#
_symmetry.space_group_name_H-M   'P 1'
#
loop_
_entity.id
_entity.type
_entity.pdbx_description
1 polymer ?
#
loop_
_entity_poly.entity_id
_entity_poly.type
_entity_poly.pdbx_seq_one_letter_code
_entity_poly.pdbx_strand_id
1 'polypeptide(L)'
;MLFSSIVGSLLGLCSLLIPTVWAQPGPFDPTGFNFVGRIDSMTLNTTGGILAGGSITVDGITIVVPENLLVTLPSIAVAWSELFSASGQPLLPRFGQVSWDVNVFGNLINDEYIAGLIYIVQDSTQILQGYISAIDLDTGIFTVGMNANAPPNTGFKLILNDPLGVFGRPYTDNPLWTVDPVNPSIRSVTGFPLCIPRNSSDPLCSDVNRPKDTDGNFLTTFTFPDPATVQAGDPDPHLMVPLHVGDFVTFSATDVGNGLFAVYSLNANLGIFTAPGTKPVGNYSLVAFLPN
;
A
#
# COMPACT_ATOMS: atom_id res chain seq x y z
N MET A 1 23.37 66.01 -74.74
CA MET A 1 22.28 66.41 -73.82
C MET A 1 21.45 65.15 -73.58
N LEU A 2 21.16 64.61 -72.40
CA LEU A 2 21.42 64.93 -70.98
C LEU A 2 21.06 63.63 -70.20
N PHE A 3 21.86 63.27 -69.17
CA PHE A 3 21.56 62.57 -67.90
C PHE A 3 20.40 61.54 -67.80
N SER A 4 20.65 60.26 -67.46
CA SER A 4 20.84 59.67 -66.11
C SER A 4 19.57 59.01 -65.56
N SER A 5 19.63 57.70 -65.24
CA SER A 5 19.43 57.20 -63.86
C SER A 5 19.23 55.68 -63.81
N ILE A 6 20.20 55.05 -63.13
CA ILE A 6 20.22 53.70 -62.59
C ILE A 6 19.37 53.68 -61.32
N VAL A 7 18.28 52.90 -61.27
CA VAL A 7 17.62 52.36 -60.04
C VAL A 7 16.72 51.22 -60.55
N GLY A 8 16.70 49.98 -60.08
CA GLY A 8 17.33 49.31 -58.95
C GLY A 8 16.62 47.95 -58.87
N SER A 9 17.22 46.92 -59.47
CA SER A 9 16.77 45.54 -59.36
C SER A 9 17.06 45.04 -57.95
N LEU A 10 16.05 45.10 -57.06
CA LEU A 10 16.17 44.50 -55.73
C LEU A 10 14.80 44.00 -55.23
N LEU A 11 14.18 43.10 -55.99
CA LEU A 11 13.03 42.32 -55.53
C LEU A 11 13.49 40.91 -55.16
N GLY A 12 13.88 40.79 -53.90
CA GLY A 12 13.45 39.69 -53.04
C GLY A 12 14.02 38.29 -53.31
N LEU A 13 15.34 38.12 -53.19
CA LEU A 13 15.86 36.86 -52.63
C LEU A 13 15.46 36.82 -51.15
N CYS A 14 14.23 36.38 -50.87
CA CYS A 14 13.85 35.95 -49.53
C CYS A 14 14.48 34.56 -49.35
N SER A 15 15.73 34.56 -48.91
CA SER A 15 16.48 33.37 -48.52
C SER A 15 15.62 32.58 -47.54
N LEU A 16 15.27 31.35 -47.92
CA LEU A 16 14.78 30.33 -47.01
C LEU A 16 15.84 30.13 -45.91
N LEU A 17 15.70 30.88 -44.82
CA LEU A 17 16.33 30.58 -43.54
C LEU A 17 15.62 29.33 -43.02
N ILE A 18 16.00 28.17 -43.54
CA ILE A 18 15.73 26.90 -42.88
C ILE A 18 16.45 27.01 -41.54
N PRO A 19 15.75 27.00 -40.39
CA PRO A 19 16.44 26.91 -39.12
C PRO A 19 17.26 25.62 -39.17
N THR A 20 18.58 25.74 -39.19
CA THR A 20 19.45 24.61 -38.90
C THR A 20 19.19 24.29 -37.44
N VAL A 21 18.31 23.31 -37.21
CA VAL A 21 18.19 22.70 -35.89
C VAL A 21 19.54 22.06 -35.64
N TRP A 22 20.39 22.73 -34.86
CA TRP A 22 21.63 22.15 -34.40
C TRP A 22 21.25 20.88 -33.66
N ALA A 23 21.79 19.74 -34.10
CA ALA A 23 21.67 18.50 -33.38
C ALA A 23 22.07 18.78 -31.93
N GLN A 24 21.11 18.73 -31.02
CA GLN A 24 21.43 18.78 -29.60
C GLN A 24 22.33 17.57 -29.33
N PRO A 25 23.35 17.69 -28.47
CA PRO A 25 24.03 16.51 -27.95
C PRO A 25 22.95 15.53 -27.49
N GLY A 26 23.03 14.27 -27.94
CA GLY A 26 22.07 13.26 -27.52
C GLY A 26 21.95 13.24 -25.99
N PRO A 27 20.77 12.90 -25.44
CA PRO A 27 20.61 12.76 -24.01
C PRO A 27 21.70 11.83 -23.46
N PHE A 28 22.14 12.10 -22.22
CA PHE A 28 23.14 11.27 -21.57
C PHE A 28 22.64 9.81 -21.52
N ASP A 29 23.44 8.84 -21.95
CA ASP A 29 23.08 7.42 -21.91
C ASP A 29 24.09 6.72 -21.01
N PRO A 30 23.68 6.16 -19.84
CA PRO A 30 22.31 6.02 -19.34
C PRO A 30 21.75 7.27 -18.62
N THR A 31 20.49 7.63 -18.84
CA THR A 31 19.78 8.66 -18.04
C THR A 31 18.79 8.01 -17.06
N GLY A 32 18.88 8.35 -15.78
CA GLY A 32 17.91 7.91 -14.78
C GLY A 32 16.54 8.57 -14.95
N PHE A 33 15.46 7.83 -14.69
CA PHE A 33 14.10 8.33 -14.67
C PHE A 33 13.34 7.90 -13.40
N ASN A 34 12.26 8.61 -13.11
CA ASN A 34 11.26 8.27 -12.10
C ASN A 34 9.87 8.62 -12.65
N PHE A 35 9.06 7.60 -12.92
CA PHE A 35 7.69 7.76 -13.38
C PHE A 35 6.72 7.41 -12.26
N VAL A 36 5.84 8.34 -11.92
CA VAL A 36 4.68 8.11 -11.05
C VAL A 36 3.44 8.35 -11.88
N GLY A 37 2.63 7.31 -12.06
CA GLY A 37 1.50 7.34 -12.99
C GLY A 37 0.57 6.15 -12.82
N ARG A 38 -0.34 5.96 -13.79
CA ARG A 38 -1.29 4.84 -13.77
C ARG A 38 -0.85 3.69 -14.66
N ILE A 39 -1.12 2.48 -14.20
CA ILE A 39 -0.89 1.26 -14.98
C ILE A 39 -1.98 1.12 -16.03
N ASP A 40 -1.60 1.16 -17.31
CA ASP A 40 -2.49 0.86 -18.43
C ASP A 40 -2.51 -0.63 -18.75
N SER A 41 -1.32 -1.25 -18.74
CA SER A 41 -1.16 -2.67 -19.03
C SER A 41 0.13 -3.23 -18.44
N MET A 42 0.14 -4.54 -18.23
CA MET A 42 1.29 -5.29 -17.75
C MET A 42 1.37 -6.59 -18.53
N THR A 43 2.58 -7.03 -18.85
CA THR A 43 2.82 -8.31 -19.53
C THR A 43 3.90 -9.12 -18.82
N LEU A 44 3.80 -10.44 -18.97
CA LEU A 44 4.79 -11.40 -18.51
C LEU A 44 5.45 -12.05 -19.72
N ASN A 45 6.78 -12.11 -19.73
CA ASN A 45 7.50 -12.85 -20.76
C ASN A 45 7.26 -14.35 -20.62
N THR A 46 7.17 -15.07 -21.75
CA THR A 46 6.92 -16.52 -21.77
C THR A 46 8.11 -17.36 -21.31
N THR A 47 9.26 -16.73 -21.10
CA THR A 47 10.53 -17.36 -20.68
C THR A 47 11.00 -16.76 -19.37
N GLY A 48 11.77 -17.52 -18.59
CA GLY A 48 12.36 -17.06 -17.32
C GLY A 48 11.69 -17.60 -16.04
N GLY A 49 10.54 -18.28 -16.16
CA GLY A 49 9.86 -18.89 -15.01
C GLY A 49 9.55 -17.88 -13.91
N ILE A 50 9.89 -18.19 -12.65
CA ILE A 50 9.68 -17.29 -11.51
C ILE A 50 10.48 -15.98 -11.62
N LEU A 51 11.57 -15.98 -12.38
CA LEU A 51 12.44 -14.81 -12.58
C LEU A 51 12.11 -14.05 -13.87
N ALA A 52 11.05 -14.45 -14.58
CA ALA A 52 10.64 -13.82 -15.83
C ALA A 52 10.38 -12.33 -15.65
N GLY A 53 10.94 -11.54 -16.56
CA GLY A 53 10.62 -10.13 -16.73
C GLY A 53 9.36 -9.93 -17.57
N GLY A 54 9.21 -8.75 -18.14
CA GLY A 54 8.05 -8.40 -18.95
C GLY A 54 8.04 -6.93 -19.33
N SER A 55 6.87 -6.33 -19.36
CA SER A 55 6.74 -4.90 -19.56
C SER A 55 5.57 -4.32 -18.76
N ILE A 56 5.67 -3.05 -18.44
CA ILE A 56 4.61 -2.26 -17.83
C ILE A 56 4.40 -0.99 -18.65
N THR A 57 3.15 -0.65 -18.92
CA THR A 57 2.82 0.61 -19.59
C THR A 57 2.23 1.57 -18.56
N VAL A 58 2.86 2.73 -18.41
CA VAL A 58 2.50 3.79 -17.47
C VAL A 58 2.11 5.03 -18.25
N ASP A 59 0.85 5.46 -18.13
CA ASP A 59 0.27 6.61 -18.85
C ASP A 59 0.65 6.66 -20.35
N GLY A 60 0.62 5.51 -21.03
CA GLY A 60 0.92 5.32 -22.44
C GLY A 60 2.39 5.03 -22.78
N ILE A 61 3.30 5.07 -21.80
CA ILE A 61 4.73 4.80 -22.00
C ILE A 61 5.07 3.39 -21.54
N THR A 62 5.56 2.56 -22.46
CA THR A 62 6.02 1.20 -22.16
C THR A 62 7.43 1.20 -21.59
N ILE A 63 7.60 0.49 -20.49
CA ILE A 63 8.86 0.30 -19.76
C ILE A 63 9.14 -1.20 -19.70
N VAL A 64 10.37 -1.58 -20.01
CA VAL A 64 10.83 -2.97 -19.90
C VAL A 64 11.11 -3.31 -18.44
N VAL A 65 10.58 -4.46 -18.03
CA VAL A 65 10.87 -5.07 -16.73
C VAL A 65 11.89 -6.18 -16.96
N PRO A 66 13.15 -6.02 -16.50
CA PRO A 66 14.16 -7.06 -16.65
C PRO A 66 13.84 -8.29 -15.81
N GLU A 67 14.47 -9.41 -16.17
CA GLU A 67 14.44 -10.64 -15.36
C GLU A 67 15.06 -10.39 -13.98
N ASN A 68 14.59 -11.15 -12.98
CA ASN A 68 14.99 -11.04 -11.56
C ASN A 68 14.57 -9.73 -10.87
N LEU A 69 13.79 -8.86 -11.51
CA LEU A 69 13.29 -7.66 -10.84
C LEU A 69 12.23 -8.04 -9.80
N LEU A 70 12.40 -7.51 -8.59
CA LEU A 70 11.40 -7.54 -7.54
C LEU A 70 10.54 -6.28 -7.58
N VAL A 71 9.25 -6.47 -7.36
CA VAL A 71 8.25 -5.41 -7.21
C VAL A 71 7.92 -5.26 -5.75
N THR A 72 7.91 -4.02 -5.27
CA THR A 72 7.48 -3.70 -3.91
C THR A 72 5.98 -3.42 -3.90
N LEU A 73 5.24 -4.19 -3.13
CA LEU A 73 3.84 -3.98 -2.80
C LEU A 73 3.75 -3.34 -1.40
N PRO A 74 2.55 -2.92 -0.92
CA PRO A 74 2.44 -2.21 0.36
C PRO A 74 3.12 -2.89 1.55
N SER A 75 3.09 -4.23 1.60
CA SER A 75 3.54 -5.00 2.78
C SER A 75 4.51 -6.13 2.45
N ILE A 76 4.77 -6.40 1.17
CA ILE A 76 5.66 -7.48 0.72
C ILE A 76 6.40 -7.08 -0.57
N ALA A 77 7.52 -7.73 -0.85
CA ALA A 77 8.17 -7.66 -2.16
C ALA A 77 8.06 -9.03 -2.85
N VAL A 78 7.73 -9.03 -4.14
CA VAL A 78 7.47 -10.24 -4.93
C VAL A 78 8.20 -10.17 -6.26
N ALA A 79 8.47 -11.31 -6.89
CA ALA A 79 8.99 -11.33 -8.25
C ALA A 79 7.93 -10.82 -9.24
N TRP A 80 8.36 -10.18 -10.34
CA TRP A 80 7.45 -9.68 -11.38
C TRP A 80 6.44 -10.74 -11.85
N SER A 81 6.90 -11.99 -12.01
CA SER A 81 6.07 -13.11 -12.46
C SER A 81 4.93 -13.48 -11.50
N GLU A 82 5.07 -13.22 -10.20
CA GLU A 82 4.04 -13.54 -9.19
C GLU A 82 2.81 -12.63 -9.31
N LEU A 83 2.95 -11.49 -9.98
CA LEU A 83 1.84 -10.59 -10.29
C LEU A 83 0.93 -11.11 -11.40
N PHE A 84 1.18 -12.31 -11.93
CA PHE A 84 0.43 -12.89 -13.03
C PHE A 84 -0.04 -14.31 -12.73
N SER A 85 -1.17 -14.69 -13.32
CA SER A 85 -1.67 -16.05 -13.29
C SER A 85 -0.79 -16.96 -14.15
N ALA A 86 -0.99 -18.28 -14.04
CA ALA A 86 -0.35 -19.25 -14.92
C ALA A 86 -0.66 -19.03 -16.43
N SER A 87 -1.73 -18.29 -16.75
CA SER A 87 -2.07 -17.89 -18.12
C SER A 87 -1.53 -16.51 -18.51
N GLY A 88 -0.65 -15.91 -17.70
CA GLY A 88 -0.03 -14.61 -17.95
C GLY A 88 -0.96 -13.42 -17.78
N GLN A 89 -2.07 -13.56 -17.04
CA GLN A 89 -3.00 -12.45 -16.78
C GLN A 89 -2.65 -11.76 -15.45
N PRO A 90 -2.63 -10.42 -15.37
CA PRO A 90 -2.37 -9.71 -14.11
C PRO A 90 -3.33 -10.11 -12.99
N LEU A 91 -2.78 -10.36 -11.79
CA LEU A 91 -3.51 -10.75 -10.56
C LEU A 91 -3.77 -9.57 -9.62
N LEU A 92 -3.82 -8.36 -10.18
CA LEU A 92 -4.21 -7.16 -9.44
C LEU A 92 -5.74 -7.19 -9.22
N PRO A 93 -6.24 -7.01 -7.99
CA PRO A 93 -7.67 -6.95 -7.71
C PRO A 93 -8.36 -5.92 -8.60
N ARG A 94 -9.41 -6.37 -9.29
CA ARG A 94 -10.21 -5.54 -10.19
C ARG A 94 -9.38 -4.82 -11.28
N PHE A 95 -8.27 -5.42 -11.71
CA PHE A 95 -7.46 -4.87 -12.80
C PHE A 95 -8.32 -4.60 -14.05
N GLY A 96 -8.16 -3.42 -14.65
CA GLY A 96 -8.99 -2.94 -15.77
C GLY A 96 -10.39 -2.41 -15.38
N GLN A 97 -10.80 -2.54 -14.12
CA GLN A 97 -12.04 -1.93 -13.60
C GLN A 97 -11.75 -0.75 -12.67
N VAL A 98 -10.62 -0.78 -11.98
CA VAL A 98 -10.10 0.31 -11.14
C VAL A 98 -8.71 0.71 -11.62
N SER A 99 -8.33 1.96 -11.37
CA SER A 99 -6.98 2.43 -11.62
C SER A 99 -6.02 1.86 -10.58
N TRP A 100 -4.78 1.64 -11.01
CA TRP A 100 -3.66 1.26 -10.16
C TRP A 100 -2.54 2.27 -10.37
N ASP A 101 -1.99 2.77 -9.28
CA ASP A 101 -0.84 3.66 -9.29
C ASP A 101 0.45 2.84 -9.28
N VAL A 102 1.45 3.35 -9.99
CA VAL A 102 2.78 2.79 -10.00
C VAL A 102 3.83 3.89 -9.89
N ASN A 103 4.90 3.59 -9.17
CA ASN A 103 6.12 4.38 -9.18
C ASN A 103 7.27 3.50 -9.71
N VAL A 104 7.85 3.88 -10.85
CA VAL A 104 8.94 3.16 -11.53
C VAL A 104 10.18 4.02 -11.58
N PHE A 105 11.25 3.54 -10.95
CA PHE A 105 12.60 4.07 -11.11
C PHE A 105 13.38 3.21 -12.09
N GLY A 106 14.19 3.82 -12.93
CA GLY A 106 14.97 3.07 -13.91
C GLY A 106 15.95 3.94 -14.69
N ASN A 107 16.48 3.37 -15.76
CA ASN A 107 17.36 4.08 -16.70
C ASN A 107 16.78 3.99 -18.12
N LEU A 108 16.90 5.09 -18.86
CA LEU A 108 16.76 5.13 -20.30
C LEU A 108 18.11 4.75 -20.92
N ILE A 109 18.13 3.64 -21.67
CA ILE A 109 19.34 3.08 -22.31
C ILE A 109 19.00 2.76 -23.76
N ASN A 110 19.76 3.26 -24.72
CA ASN A 110 19.50 3.06 -26.17
C ASN A 110 18.03 3.33 -26.56
N ASP A 111 17.46 4.44 -26.08
CA ASP A 111 16.06 4.84 -26.29
C ASP A 111 14.99 3.88 -25.70
N GLU A 112 15.39 2.98 -24.80
CA GLU A 112 14.49 2.05 -24.10
C GLU A 112 14.45 2.34 -22.59
N TYR A 113 13.25 2.47 -22.03
CA TYR A 113 13.06 2.61 -20.59
C TYR A 113 13.18 1.24 -19.93
N ILE A 114 14.16 1.08 -19.05
CA ILE A 114 14.40 -0.16 -18.30
C ILE A 114 14.18 0.10 -16.81
N ALA A 115 13.24 -0.64 -16.21
CA ALA A 115 12.93 -0.54 -14.80
C ALA A 115 14.04 -1.15 -13.92
N GLY A 116 14.36 -0.47 -12.83
CA GLY A 116 15.26 -0.95 -11.77
C GLY A 116 14.56 -1.12 -10.41
N LEU A 117 13.44 -0.43 -10.18
CA LEU A 117 12.62 -0.56 -8.99
C LEU A 117 11.18 -0.15 -9.30
N ILE A 118 10.22 -0.95 -8.83
CA ILE A 118 8.80 -0.75 -9.08
C ILE A 118 8.05 -0.82 -7.75
N TYR A 119 7.20 0.17 -7.49
CA TYR A 119 6.21 0.15 -6.41
C TYR A 119 4.80 0.16 -7.01
N ILE A 120 3.94 -0.78 -6.65
CA ILE A 120 2.55 -0.86 -7.13
C ILE A 120 1.60 -0.75 -5.95
N VAL A 121 0.60 0.13 -6.08
CA VAL A 121 -0.48 0.34 -5.11
C VAL A 121 -1.78 0.67 -5.84
N GLN A 122 -2.95 0.36 -5.26
CA GLN A 122 -4.21 0.69 -5.94
C GLN A 122 -4.49 2.21 -5.91
N ASP A 123 -4.17 2.86 -4.79
CA ASP A 123 -4.23 4.31 -4.62
C ASP A 123 -3.12 4.75 -3.65
N SER A 124 -2.18 5.54 -4.16
CA SER A 124 -0.99 5.99 -3.43
C SER A 124 -1.27 6.99 -2.30
N THR A 125 -2.47 7.56 -2.27
CA THR A 125 -2.89 8.59 -1.31
C THR A 125 -4.04 8.14 -0.41
N GLN A 126 -4.51 6.89 -0.56
CA GLN A 126 -5.66 6.41 0.18
C GLN A 126 -5.37 6.26 1.67
N ILE A 127 -6.04 7.11 2.44
CA ILE A 127 -6.14 7.02 3.90
C ILE A 127 -7.59 7.28 4.26
N LEU A 128 -8.26 6.28 4.82
CA LEU A 128 -9.67 6.35 5.20
C LEU A 128 -9.82 6.22 6.72
N GLN A 129 -10.86 6.82 7.28
CA GLN A 129 -11.05 6.90 8.72
C GLN A 129 -12.51 6.76 9.12
N GLY A 130 -12.74 6.26 10.33
CA GLY A 130 -14.07 6.22 10.93
C GLY A 130 -14.13 5.36 12.19
N TYR A 131 -15.33 5.11 12.66
CA TYR A 131 -15.61 4.26 13.81
C TYR A 131 -16.01 2.86 13.36
N ILE A 132 -15.46 1.84 14.01
CA ILE A 132 -15.98 0.48 13.86
C ILE A 132 -17.44 0.46 14.37
N SER A 133 -18.35 0.07 13.49
CA SER A 133 -19.80 0.02 13.75
C SER A 133 -20.33 -1.40 13.89
N ALA A 134 -19.65 -2.38 13.28
CA ALA A 134 -19.97 -3.79 13.39
C ALA A 134 -18.73 -4.65 13.15
N ILE A 135 -18.65 -5.80 13.82
CA ILE A 135 -17.68 -6.86 13.57
C ILE A 135 -18.47 -8.16 13.47
N ASP A 136 -18.38 -8.82 12.33
CA ASP A 136 -18.93 -10.16 12.12
C ASP A 136 -17.84 -11.19 12.45
N LEU A 137 -18.04 -11.93 13.54
CA LEU A 137 -17.08 -12.93 14.02
C LEU A 137 -17.09 -14.22 13.21
N ASP A 138 -18.10 -14.46 12.36
CA ASP A 138 -18.16 -15.65 11.52
C ASP A 138 -17.37 -15.44 10.23
N THR A 139 -17.51 -14.25 9.63
CA THR A 139 -16.82 -13.91 8.37
C THR A 139 -15.50 -13.18 8.58
N GLY A 140 -15.30 -12.50 9.71
CA GLY A 140 -14.17 -11.60 9.95
C GLY A 140 -14.33 -10.23 9.27
N ILE A 141 -15.48 -9.98 8.64
CA ILE A 141 -15.79 -8.69 8.03
C ILE A 141 -16.19 -7.72 9.12
N PHE A 142 -15.63 -6.51 9.08
CA PHE A 142 -16.00 -5.41 9.96
C PHE A 142 -16.40 -4.19 9.14
N THR A 143 -17.26 -3.35 9.71
CA THR A 143 -17.77 -2.15 9.03
C THR A 143 -17.27 -0.90 9.74
N VAL A 144 -16.68 0.02 8.98
CA VAL A 144 -16.24 1.33 9.46
C VAL A 144 -17.14 2.43 8.91
N GLY A 145 -17.78 3.18 9.80
CA GLY A 145 -18.75 4.22 9.47
C GLY A 145 -18.45 5.56 10.17
N MET A 146 -19.36 6.52 10.00
CA MET A 146 -19.19 7.87 10.57
C MET A 146 -19.30 7.92 12.10
N ASN A 147 -19.98 6.94 12.72
CA ASN A 147 -20.09 6.80 14.17
C ASN A 147 -20.33 5.32 14.55
N ALA A 148 -20.17 4.99 15.84
CA ALA A 148 -20.31 3.64 16.37
C ALA A 148 -21.74 3.04 16.25
N ASN A 149 -22.75 3.90 16.17
CA ASN A 149 -24.17 3.53 16.07
C ASN A 149 -24.68 3.56 14.62
N ALA A 150 -23.79 3.61 13.64
CA ALA A 150 -24.17 3.63 12.25
C ALA A 150 -25.01 2.38 11.92
N PRO A 151 -26.10 2.51 11.13
CA PRO A 151 -26.89 1.36 10.72
C PRO A 151 -26.03 0.23 10.14
N PRO A 152 -26.39 -1.05 10.37
CA PRO A 152 -25.70 -2.17 9.73
C PRO A 152 -25.61 -1.97 8.21
N ASN A 153 -24.45 -2.22 7.61
CA ASN A 153 -24.14 -1.99 6.18
C ASN A 153 -24.03 -0.52 5.73
N THR A 154 -23.93 0.46 6.64
CA THR A 154 -23.55 1.83 6.26
C THR A 154 -22.08 2.09 6.58
N GLY A 155 -21.26 2.30 5.56
CA GLY A 155 -19.83 2.54 5.68
C GLY A 155 -19.00 1.63 4.79
N PHE A 156 -17.70 1.58 5.06
CA PHE A 156 -16.75 0.70 4.38
C PHE A 156 -16.87 -0.71 4.94
N LYS A 157 -17.11 -1.71 4.09
CA LYS A 157 -16.99 -3.13 4.47
C LYS A 157 -15.55 -3.54 4.31
N LEU A 158 -14.94 -3.97 5.39
CA LEU A 158 -13.52 -4.22 5.49
C LEU A 158 -13.28 -5.68 5.90
N ILE A 159 -12.21 -6.25 5.38
CA ILE A 159 -11.64 -7.51 5.86
C ILE A 159 -10.14 -7.31 6.00
N LEU A 160 -9.51 -7.88 7.03
CA LEU A 160 -8.05 -7.88 7.09
C LEU A 160 -7.52 -8.82 6.01
N ASN A 161 -6.66 -8.33 5.13
CA ASN A 161 -6.03 -9.18 4.14
C ASN A 161 -4.89 -9.95 4.79
N ASP A 162 -5.22 -10.99 5.53
CA ASP A 162 -4.27 -11.74 6.35
C ASP A 162 -4.35 -13.22 6.00
N PRO A 163 -3.60 -13.70 5.01
CA PRO A 163 -3.64 -15.11 4.59
C PRO A 163 -3.20 -16.08 5.69
N LEU A 164 -2.37 -15.62 6.64
CA LEU A 164 -1.90 -16.43 7.77
C LEU A 164 -2.86 -16.39 8.96
N GLY A 165 -3.76 -15.40 8.99
CA GLY A 165 -4.70 -15.17 10.08
C GLY A 165 -4.00 -14.87 11.40
N VAL A 166 -2.93 -14.08 11.40
CA VAL A 166 -2.21 -13.61 12.59
C VAL A 166 -3.02 -12.58 13.38
N PHE A 167 -3.60 -11.59 12.70
CA PHE A 167 -4.37 -10.49 13.30
C PHE A 167 -5.87 -10.72 13.30
N GLY A 168 -6.36 -11.72 12.58
CA GLY A 168 -7.78 -12.03 12.51
C GLY A 168 -8.06 -13.33 11.76
N ARG A 169 -9.27 -13.45 11.20
CA ARG A 169 -9.61 -14.62 10.38
C ARG A 169 -8.77 -14.61 9.09
N PRO A 170 -8.32 -15.79 8.63
CA PRO A 170 -7.61 -15.88 7.36
C PRO A 170 -8.43 -15.38 6.18
N TYR A 171 -7.83 -14.53 5.35
CA TYR A 171 -8.38 -14.14 4.06
C TYR A 171 -7.35 -14.40 2.97
N THR A 172 -7.69 -15.27 2.01
CA THR A 172 -6.72 -15.85 1.07
C THR A 172 -6.98 -15.50 -0.39
N ASP A 173 -8.03 -14.75 -0.70
CA ASP A 173 -8.41 -14.48 -2.09
C ASP A 173 -7.40 -13.57 -2.79
N ASN A 174 -6.70 -12.70 -2.04
CA ASN A 174 -5.78 -11.70 -2.58
C ASN A 174 -4.44 -11.67 -1.82
N PRO A 175 -3.68 -12.79 -1.83
CA PRO A 175 -2.56 -13.00 -0.91
C PRO A 175 -1.37 -12.05 -1.11
N LEU A 176 -1.27 -11.40 -2.26
CA LEU A 176 -0.20 -10.45 -2.57
C LEU A 176 -0.42 -9.07 -1.92
N TRP A 177 -1.66 -8.74 -1.56
CA TRP A 177 -2.06 -7.44 -0.99
C TRP A 177 -2.24 -7.51 0.52
N THR A 178 -1.46 -8.40 1.15
CA THR A 178 -1.59 -8.81 2.54
C THR A 178 -1.18 -7.72 3.52
N VAL A 179 -1.60 -7.84 4.78
CA VAL A 179 -0.91 -7.27 5.94
C VAL A 179 0.49 -7.88 6.07
N ASP A 180 1.43 -7.18 6.68
CA ASP A 180 2.70 -7.78 7.09
C ASP A 180 2.47 -8.63 8.35
N PRO A 181 2.70 -9.95 8.34
CA PRO A 181 2.50 -10.81 9.51
C PRO A 181 3.62 -10.72 10.55
N VAL A 182 4.78 -10.15 10.20
CA VAL A 182 5.98 -10.07 11.05
C VAL A 182 6.10 -8.68 11.68
N ASN A 183 5.65 -7.63 10.99
CA ASN A 183 5.60 -6.27 11.52
C ASN A 183 4.14 -5.84 11.76
N PRO A 184 3.83 -5.15 12.86
CA PRO A 184 2.45 -4.83 13.22
C PRO A 184 1.85 -3.81 12.24
N SER A 185 1.27 -4.29 11.15
CA SER A 185 0.50 -3.49 10.19
C SER A 185 -0.86 -3.08 10.77
N ILE A 186 -1.32 -3.83 11.77
CA ILE A 186 -2.54 -3.61 12.55
C ILE A 186 -2.10 -3.21 13.96
N ARG A 187 -2.16 -1.91 14.27
CA ARG A 187 -1.57 -1.36 15.50
C ARG A 187 -2.36 -0.19 16.08
N SER A 188 -2.07 0.15 17.34
CA SER A 188 -2.53 1.38 17.95
C SER A 188 -1.65 2.58 17.57
N VAL A 189 -2.08 3.80 17.89
CA VAL A 189 -1.26 5.01 17.74
C VAL A 189 0.03 4.96 18.57
N THR A 190 0.04 4.23 19.69
CA THR A 190 1.25 3.96 20.50
C THR A 190 2.13 2.86 19.92
N GLY A 191 1.63 2.14 18.91
CA GLY A 191 2.30 1.08 18.20
C GLY A 191 2.18 -0.31 18.80
N PHE A 192 1.24 -0.51 19.73
CA PHE A 192 0.92 -1.82 20.27
C PHE A 192 0.12 -2.63 19.24
N PRO A 193 0.43 -3.93 19.02
CA PRO A 193 -0.25 -4.74 18.01
C PRO A 193 -1.73 -5.00 18.39
N LEU A 194 -2.60 -4.89 17.40
CA LEU A 194 -4.05 -5.06 17.55
C LEU A 194 -4.56 -6.22 16.71
N CYS A 195 -5.78 -6.68 16.99
CA CYS A 195 -6.40 -7.78 16.28
C CYS A 195 -7.93 -7.62 16.15
N ILE A 196 -8.52 -8.31 15.19
CA ILE A 196 -9.96 -8.52 15.06
C ILE A 196 -10.24 -9.95 15.57
N PRO A 197 -11.11 -10.13 16.60
CA PRO A 197 -11.36 -11.45 17.16
C PRO A 197 -11.86 -12.44 16.10
N ARG A 198 -11.30 -13.66 16.08
CA ARG A 198 -11.72 -14.70 15.13
C ARG A 198 -13.02 -15.39 15.55
N ASN A 199 -13.33 -15.36 16.83
CA ASN A 199 -14.52 -15.95 17.42
C ASN A 199 -14.74 -15.33 18.83
N SER A 200 -15.80 -15.73 19.52
CA SER A 200 -16.14 -15.20 20.85
C SER A 200 -15.17 -15.58 21.98
N SER A 201 -14.20 -16.46 21.73
CA SER A 201 -13.24 -16.96 22.70
C SER A 201 -11.87 -17.17 22.05
N ASP A 202 -11.37 -16.11 21.40
CA ASP A 202 -10.10 -16.14 20.68
C ASP A 202 -8.91 -16.01 21.67
N PRO A 203 -8.08 -17.06 21.85
CA PRO A 203 -6.97 -17.01 22.79
C PRO A 203 -5.84 -16.05 22.37
N LEU A 204 -5.73 -15.72 21.08
CA LEU A 204 -4.72 -14.79 20.55
C LEU A 204 -5.24 -13.35 20.47
N CYS A 205 -6.55 -13.16 20.62
CA CYS A 205 -7.25 -11.88 20.52
C CYS A 205 -8.37 -11.78 21.58
N SER A 206 -8.00 -12.01 22.84
CA SER A 206 -8.96 -12.13 23.94
C SER A 206 -9.44 -10.78 24.45
N ASP A 207 -10.75 -10.66 24.73
CA ASP A 207 -11.36 -9.50 25.40
C ASP A 207 -10.72 -9.16 26.75
N VAL A 208 -10.12 -10.15 27.44
CA VAL A 208 -9.37 -9.91 28.68
C VAL A 208 -8.22 -8.93 28.45
N ASN A 209 -7.65 -8.93 27.24
CA ASN A 209 -6.57 -8.04 26.86
C ASN A 209 -7.04 -6.60 26.58
N ARG A 210 -8.34 -6.34 26.70
CA ARG A 210 -8.97 -5.03 26.58
C ARG A 210 -9.74 -4.72 27.86
N PRO A 211 -9.11 -4.05 28.85
CA PRO A 211 -9.78 -3.77 30.12
C PRO A 211 -11.02 -2.90 29.95
N LYS A 212 -11.97 -3.05 30.88
CA LYS A 212 -13.22 -2.28 30.92
C LYS A 212 -13.25 -1.34 32.12
N ASP A 213 -13.95 -0.22 31.99
CA ASP A 213 -14.29 0.66 33.11
C ASP A 213 -15.35 0.04 34.02
N THR A 214 -15.74 0.77 35.08
CA THR A 214 -16.78 0.35 36.02
C THR A 214 -18.16 0.22 35.38
N ASP A 215 -18.41 0.93 34.28
CA ASP A 215 -19.66 0.89 33.53
C ASP A 215 -19.68 -0.24 32.49
N GLY A 216 -18.58 -0.99 32.36
CA GLY A 216 -18.42 -2.12 31.44
C GLY A 216 -17.99 -1.73 30.03
N ASN A 217 -17.61 -0.47 29.79
CA ASN A 217 -17.11 -0.01 28.50
C ASN A 217 -15.62 -0.30 28.36
N PHE A 218 -15.18 -0.65 27.15
CA PHE A 218 -13.76 -0.86 26.88
C PHE A 218 -12.95 0.43 27.01
N LEU A 219 -11.82 0.36 27.72
CA LEU A 219 -10.94 1.51 27.91
C LEU A 219 -10.19 1.86 26.62
N THR A 220 -10.24 3.12 26.19
CA THR A 220 -9.45 3.59 25.04
C THR A 220 -7.98 3.85 25.38
N THR A 221 -7.66 4.02 26.67
CA THR A 221 -6.32 4.30 27.17
C THR A 221 -6.04 3.49 28.43
N PHE A 222 -4.96 2.71 28.46
CA PHE A 222 -4.56 1.94 29.63
C PHE A 222 -3.08 1.51 29.57
N THR A 223 -2.55 1.08 30.72
CA THR A 223 -1.19 0.55 30.84
C THR A 223 -1.27 -0.89 31.32
N PHE A 224 -0.56 -1.79 30.64
CA PHE A 224 -0.44 -3.18 31.05
C PHE A 224 0.28 -3.31 32.41
N PRO A 225 -0.06 -4.34 33.21
CA PRO A 225 0.74 -4.72 34.37
C PRO A 225 2.15 -5.17 33.95
N ASP A 226 3.04 -5.33 34.93
CA ASP A 226 4.38 -5.87 34.69
C ASP A 226 4.23 -7.30 34.13
N PRO A 227 4.79 -7.60 32.94
CA PRO A 227 4.79 -8.93 32.33
C PRO A 227 5.23 -10.05 33.29
N ALA A 228 6.15 -9.75 34.22
CA ALA A 228 6.63 -10.71 35.21
C ALA A 228 5.59 -11.06 36.29
N THR A 229 4.51 -10.29 36.40
CA THR A 229 3.47 -10.42 37.44
C THR A 229 2.09 -10.78 36.89
N VAL A 230 1.94 -10.90 35.57
CA VAL A 230 0.67 -11.23 34.90
C VAL A 230 0.12 -12.56 35.44
N GLN A 231 -1.13 -12.54 35.90
CA GLN A 231 -1.88 -13.72 36.31
C GLN A 231 -2.96 -14.09 35.29
N ALA A 232 -3.52 -15.29 35.44
CA ALA A 232 -4.66 -15.70 34.62
C ALA A 232 -5.86 -14.77 34.85
N GLY A 233 -6.32 -14.10 33.79
CA GLY A 233 -7.39 -13.10 33.84
C GLY A 233 -6.90 -11.65 33.84
N ASP A 234 -5.60 -11.43 33.97
CA ASP A 234 -5.01 -10.11 33.74
C ASP A 234 -4.79 -9.87 32.23
N PRO A 235 -4.81 -8.60 31.78
CA PRO A 235 -4.31 -8.22 30.47
C PRO A 235 -2.82 -8.59 30.34
N ASP A 236 -2.48 -9.32 29.28
CA ASP A 236 -1.13 -9.81 29.00
C ASP A 236 -0.48 -8.98 27.86
N PRO A 237 0.62 -8.25 28.15
CA PRO A 237 1.35 -7.48 27.15
C PRO A 237 2.04 -8.32 26.06
N HIS A 238 2.05 -9.66 26.17
CA HIS A 238 2.51 -10.56 25.13
C HIS A 238 1.45 -10.90 24.08
N LEU A 239 0.18 -10.58 24.34
CA LEU A 239 -0.94 -10.82 23.44
C LEU A 239 -1.39 -9.54 22.74
N MET A 240 -2.07 -9.69 21.61
CA MET A 240 -2.67 -8.57 20.87
C MET A 240 -3.91 -8.04 21.58
N VAL A 241 -4.21 -6.75 21.40
CA VAL A 241 -5.42 -6.14 21.96
C VAL A 241 -6.55 -6.19 20.93
N PRO A 242 -7.73 -6.73 21.28
CA PRO A 242 -8.86 -6.78 20.37
C PRO A 242 -9.44 -5.38 20.10
N LEU A 243 -9.80 -5.16 18.84
CA LEU A 243 -10.62 -4.05 18.41
C LEU A 243 -12.11 -4.36 18.65
N HIS A 244 -12.86 -3.33 19.02
CA HIS A 244 -14.28 -3.42 19.29
C HIS A 244 -15.08 -2.33 18.55
N VAL A 245 -16.40 -2.55 18.48
CA VAL A 245 -17.35 -1.52 18.03
C VAL A 245 -17.17 -0.27 18.90
N GLY A 246 -17.02 0.88 18.25
CA GLY A 246 -16.74 2.16 18.88
C GLY A 246 -15.27 2.61 18.78
N ASP A 247 -14.34 1.74 18.41
CA ASP A 247 -12.96 2.16 18.19
C ASP A 247 -12.84 3.00 16.90
N PHE A 248 -12.12 4.12 16.99
CA PHE A 248 -11.80 4.96 15.83
C PHE A 248 -10.53 4.45 15.16
N VAL A 249 -10.63 4.17 13.86
CA VAL A 249 -9.54 3.58 13.06
C VAL A 249 -9.25 4.43 11.84
N THR A 250 -7.97 4.46 11.48
CA THR A 250 -7.44 4.93 10.21
C THR A 250 -6.88 3.74 9.46
N PHE A 251 -7.20 3.56 8.18
CA PHE A 251 -6.78 2.38 7.44
C PHE A 251 -6.49 2.71 5.96
N SER A 252 -5.72 1.81 5.35
CA SER A 252 -5.49 1.75 3.91
C SER A 252 -5.82 0.34 3.41
N ALA A 253 -6.47 0.26 2.26
CA ALA A 253 -7.04 -0.99 1.77
C ALA A 253 -7.11 -1.06 0.25
N THR A 254 -7.19 -2.29 -0.26
CA THR A 254 -7.39 -2.58 -1.67
C THR A 254 -8.86 -2.92 -1.91
N ASP A 255 -9.53 -2.24 -2.85
CA ASP A 255 -10.87 -2.62 -3.31
C ASP A 255 -10.79 -3.96 -4.04
N VAL A 256 -11.44 -4.97 -3.48
CA VAL A 256 -11.47 -6.35 -4.02
C VAL A 256 -12.82 -6.71 -4.67
N GLY A 257 -13.72 -5.74 -4.76
CA GLY A 257 -15.02 -5.87 -5.42
C GLY A 257 -16.17 -6.12 -4.46
N ASN A 258 -17.40 -6.08 -4.99
CA ASN A 258 -18.64 -6.26 -4.22
C ASN A 258 -18.78 -5.31 -3.02
N GLY A 259 -18.12 -4.15 -3.05
CA GLY A 259 -18.09 -3.17 -1.96
C GLY A 259 -17.22 -3.59 -0.77
N LEU A 260 -16.38 -4.61 -0.91
CA LEU A 260 -15.43 -5.08 0.10
C LEU A 260 -14.03 -4.50 -0.16
N PHE A 261 -13.39 -4.06 0.91
CA PHE A 261 -12.01 -3.60 0.89
C PHE A 261 -11.13 -4.50 1.77
N ALA A 262 -10.03 -4.98 1.19
CA ALA A 262 -9.05 -5.81 1.86
C ALA A 262 -7.96 -4.91 2.48
N VAL A 263 -7.97 -4.80 3.80
CA VAL A 263 -7.10 -3.91 4.59
C VAL A 263 -5.72 -4.52 4.72
N TYR A 264 -4.69 -3.76 4.36
CA TYR A 264 -3.28 -4.12 4.54
C TYR A 264 -2.59 -3.30 5.64
N SER A 265 -3.18 -2.16 6.05
CA SER A 265 -2.69 -1.35 7.16
C SER A 265 -3.85 -0.71 7.94
N LEU A 266 -3.79 -0.78 9.27
CA LEU A 266 -4.78 -0.21 10.18
C LEU A 266 -4.09 0.37 11.42
N ASN A 267 -4.45 1.60 11.75
CA ASN A 267 -4.04 2.31 12.95
C ASN A 267 -5.27 2.74 13.77
N ALA A 268 -5.40 2.24 15.00
CA ALA A 268 -6.50 2.61 15.89
C ALA A 268 -6.08 3.70 16.88
N ASN A 269 -6.98 4.64 17.15
CA ASN A 269 -6.79 5.74 18.10
C ASN A 269 -6.90 5.26 19.55
N LEU A 270 -5.96 4.41 19.98
CA LEU A 270 -5.90 3.76 21.28
C LEU A 270 -4.56 4.06 21.98
N GLY A 271 -4.63 4.49 23.24
CA GLY A 271 -3.48 4.78 24.08
C GLY A 271 -3.05 3.56 24.91
N ILE A 272 -2.32 2.63 24.31
CA ILE A 272 -1.91 1.38 24.97
C ILE A 272 -0.44 1.45 25.36
N PHE A 273 -0.14 1.27 26.64
CA PHE A 273 1.22 1.36 27.19
C PHE A 273 1.60 0.09 27.93
N THR A 274 2.91 -0.18 28.05
CA THR A 274 3.41 -1.27 28.89
C THR A 274 4.03 -0.75 30.19
N ALA A 275 4.15 -1.63 31.19
CA ALA A 275 4.69 -1.26 32.48
C ALA A 275 6.10 -0.63 32.36
N PRO A 276 6.35 0.53 33.00
CA PRO A 276 7.62 1.23 32.90
C PRO A 276 8.82 0.35 33.28
N GLY A 277 9.88 0.41 32.48
CA GLY A 277 11.15 -0.28 32.79
C GLY A 277 11.14 -1.80 32.57
N THR A 278 10.06 -2.37 32.01
CA THR A 278 9.90 -3.80 31.78
C THR A 278 9.73 -4.10 30.29
N LYS A 279 10.28 -5.22 29.81
CA LYS A 279 10.09 -5.67 28.42
C LYS A 279 8.83 -6.53 28.33
N PRO A 280 7.99 -6.38 27.29
CA PRO A 280 8.20 -5.54 26.10
C PRO A 280 7.94 -4.05 26.37
N VAL A 281 8.87 -3.17 25.98
CA VAL A 281 8.72 -1.71 26.15
C VAL A 281 7.94 -1.16 24.94
N GLY A 282 6.67 -0.81 25.13
CA GLY A 282 5.72 -0.48 24.08
C GLY A 282 5.72 0.99 23.64
N ASN A 283 6.89 1.61 23.47
CA ASN A 283 6.99 2.87 22.73
C ASN A 283 7.52 2.58 21.32
N TYR A 284 6.66 2.07 20.43
CA TYR A 284 6.98 2.01 18.99
C TYR A 284 6.52 3.31 18.33
N SER A 285 7.10 4.44 18.76
CA SER A 285 7.02 5.70 18.03
C SER A 285 8.13 5.72 16.98
N LEU A 286 7.74 5.65 15.70
CA LEU A 286 8.50 6.01 14.50
C LEU A 286 9.99 6.38 14.74
N VAL A 287 10.87 5.40 14.75
CA VAL A 287 12.29 5.59 14.39
C VAL A 287 12.71 4.38 13.57
N ALA A 288 13.03 4.65 12.30
CA ALA A 288 13.62 3.71 11.39
C ALA A 288 14.85 3.04 12.01
N PHE A 289 14.87 1.70 12.07
CA PHE A 289 16.11 0.96 12.21
C PHE A 289 16.72 0.85 10.81
N LEU A 290 17.60 1.80 10.48
CA LEU A 290 18.67 1.53 9.51
C LEU A 290 19.76 0.73 10.24
N PRO A 291 20.23 -0.39 9.69
CA PRO A 291 21.29 -1.17 10.31
C PRO A 291 22.65 -0.49 10.10
N ASN A 292 23.49 -0.55 11.12
CA ASN A 292 24.93 -0.72 10.94
C ASN A 292 25.29 -2.11 11.46
#